data_AF-A0A450U6Q2-F1
#
_entry.id   AF-A0A450U6Q2-F1
#
_cell.length_a   1.000
_cell.length_b   1.000
_cell.length_c   1.000
_cell.angle_alpha   90.00
_cell.angle_beta   90.00
_cell.angle_gamma   90.00
#
_symmetry.space_group_name_H-M   'P 1'
#
loop_
_entity.id
_entity.type
_entity.pdbx_description
1 polymer ?
#
loop_
_entity_poly.entity_id
_entity_poly.type
_entity_poly.pdbx_seq_one_letter_code
_entity_poly.pdbx_strand_id
1 'polypeptide(L)'
;METEFPSETVYWNELDFEKITDNCNSFATNAHFGLGADKTDQFIWVDAQSNLCEDFHLYTFEWTPNRITWLLDGKKAREETGNTIQVFVDNAGESMDIRFNVWVGNADFGKTIEDSVLPVHRIIDWV
;
A
#
# COMPACT_ATOMS: atom_id res chain seq x y z
N MET A 1 -10.98 5.89 26.46
CA MET A 1 -9.83 5.12 25.97
C MET A 1 -9.10 6.07 25.06
N GLU A 2 -8.04 6.69 25.56
CA GLU A 2 -7.23 7.63 24.79
C GLU A 2 -6.55 6.83 23.67
N THR A 3 -6.84 7.18 22.43
CA THR A 3 -6.10 6.69 21.28
C THR A 3 -4.78 7.45 21.26
N GLU A 4 -3.69 6.79 21.67
CA GLU A 4 -2.34 7.28 21.43
C GLU A 4 -2.13 7.35 19.92
N PHE A 5 -2.23 8.56 19.36
CA PHE A 5 -1.71 8.84 18.03
C PHE A 5 -0.18 8.71 18.09
N PRO A 6 0.49 8.26 17.03
CA PRO A 6 1.95 8.22 17.02
C PRO A 6 2.45 9.62 17.39
N SER A 7 3.46 9.68 18.26
CA SER A 7 3.97 10.97 18.71
C SER A 7 4.39 11.81 17.50
N GLU A 8 4.18 13.13 17.59
CA GLU A 8 4.61 14.14 16.60
C GLU A 8 6.13 14.10 16.29
N THR A 9 6.88 13.21 16.94
CA THR A 9 8.33 13.04 16.84
C THR A 9 8.75 11.77 16.10
N VAL A 10 7.83 10.87 15.74
CA VAL A 10 8.15 9.64 14.99
C VAL A 10 7.85 9.86 13.51
N TYR A 11 8.88 9.65 12.69
CA TYR A 11 8.75 9.75 11.24
C TYR A 11 8.01 8.53 10.69
N TRP A 12 6.93 8.78 9.95
CA TRP A 12 6.17 7.72 9.32
C TRP A 12 6.84 7.28 8.04
N ASN A 13 6.89 5.98 7.80
CA ASN A 13 7.35 5.38 6.54
C ASN A 13 6.48 4.15 6.26
N GLU A 14 5.73 4.18 5.16
CA GLU A 14 4.82 3.11 4.76
C GLU A 14 4.75 3.03 3.23
N LEU A 15 4.66 1.79 2.73
CA LEU A 15 4.60 1.46 1.32
C LEU A 15 3.45 0.49 1.11
N ASP A 16 2.53 0.85 0.22
CA ASP A 16 1.24 0.17 0.13
C ASP A 16 1.00 -0.48 -1.22
N PHE A 17 0.33 -1.63 -1.19
CA PHE A 17 -0.53 -2.14 -2.24
C PHE A 17 -1.95 -2.21 -1.67
N GLU A 18 -2.91 -1.52 -2.27
CA GLU A 18 -4.29 -1.51 -1.81
C GLU A 18 -5.24 -1.87 -2.95
N LYS A 19 -6.00 -2.96 -2.79
CA LYS A 19 -7.01 -3.39 -3.76
C LYS A 19 -8.39 -3.16 -3.20
N ILE A 20 -9.24 -2.47 -3.96
CA ILE A 20 -10.64 -2.23 -3.61
C ILE A 20 -11.51 -3.32 -4.23
N THR A 21 -12.45 -3.87 -3.46
CA THR A 21 -13.13 -5.13 -3.76
C THR A 21 -13.83 -5.13 -5.12
N ASP A 22 -14.49 -4.05 -5.50
CA ASP A 22 -15.27 -3.95 -6.73
C ASP A 22 -14.45 -3.56 -7.98
N ASN A 23 -13.12 -3.44 -7.84
CA ASN A 23 -12.22 -3.13 -8.93
C ASN A 23 -11.23 -4.28 -9.16
N CYS A 24 -11.48 -5.05 -10.20
CA CYS A 24 -10.68 -6.22 -10.54
C CYS A 24 -9.51 -5.91 -11.49
N ASN A 25 -9.42 -4.71 -12.06
CA ASN A 25 -8.43 -4.42 -13.11
C ASN A 25 -7.41 -3.35 -12.69
N SER A 26 -7.48 -2.86 -11.45
CA SER A 26 -6.49 -1.92 -10.93
C SER A 26 -6.36 -2.03 -9.43
N PHE A 27 -5.25 -1.55 -8.92
CA PHE A 27 -4.93 -1.43 -7.51
C PHE A 27 -4.28 -0.08 -7.27
N ALA A 28 -4.24 0.36 -6.02
CA ALA A 28 -3.51 1.54 -5.62
C ALA A 28 -2.15 1.18 -5.04
N THR A 29 -1.20 2.07 -5.24
CA THR A 29 0.08 2.09 -4.54
C THR A 29 0.23 3.40 -3.80
N ASN A 30 0.88 3.38 -2.65
CA ASN A 30 1.19 4.60 -1.92
C ASN A 30 2.60 4.51 -1.33
N ALA A 31 3.26 5.67 -1.29
CA ALA A 31 4.41 5.90 -0.45
C ALA A 31 4.00 6.98 0.55
N HIS A 32 3.67 6.56 1.77
CA HIS A 32 3.23 7.45 2.84
C HIS A 32 4.39 7.72 3.78
N PHE A 33 4.76 8.99 3.92
CA PHE A 33 5.90 9.37 4.74
C PHE A 33 5.77 10.77 5.32
N GLY A 34 6.49 11.04 6.40
CA GLY A 34 6.56 12.37 7.01
C GLY A 34 6.29 12.39 8.51
N LEU A 35 6.34 13.59 9.07
CA LEU A 35 6.26 13.83 10.51
C LEU A 35 4.97 14.56 10.85
N GLY A 36 4.26 14.11 11.88
CA GLY A 36 3.09 14.83 12.40
C GLY A 36 2.06 15.18 11.34
N ALA A 37 1.70 16.46 11.26
CA ALA A 37 0.78 17.02 10.26
C ALA A 37 1.37 17.18 8.85
N ASP A 38 2.70 17.10 8.68
CA ASP A 38 3.41 17.28 7.41
C ASP A 38 3.62 15.94 6.67
N LYS A 39 2.71 14.98 6.86
CA LYS A 39 2.74 13.71 6.12
C LYS A 39 2.34 13.92 4.66
N THR A 40 2.95 13.13 3.81
CA THR A 40 2.73 13.14 2.36
C THR A 40 2.24 11.78 1.92
N ASP A 41 1.14 11.79 1.17
CA ASP A 41 0.67 10.66 0.38
C ASP A 41 1.12 10.82 -1.07
N GLN A 42 1.78 9.79 -1.60
CA GLN A 42 2.02 9.66 -3.03
C GLN A 42 1.15 8.55 -3.60
N PHE A 43 -0.17 8.74 -3.50
CA PHE A 43 -1.15 7.76 -3.90
C PHE A 43 -1.32 7.71 -5.42
N ILE A 44 -1.21 6.50 -6.01
CA ILE A 44 -1.31 6.29 -7.46
C ILE A 44 -2.15 5.03 -7.75
N TRP A 45 -3.18 5.18 -8.58
CA TRP A 45 -3.91 4.06 -9.20
C TRP A 45 -3.12 3.48 -10.37
N VAL A 46 -2.93 2.16 -10.36
CA VAL A 46 -2.20 1.41 -11.40
C VAL A 46 -3.15 0.42 -12.07
N ASP A 47 -3.22 0.48 -13.40
CA ASP A 47 -3.90 -0.54 -14.21
C ASP A 47 -3.11 -1.86 -14.15
N ALA A 48 -3.76 -2.92 -13.69
CA ALA A 48 -3.17 -4.24 -13.49
C ALA A 48 -2.92 -5.01 -14.80
N GLN A 49 -3.52 -4.58 -15.91
CA GLN A 49 -3.48 -5.25 -17.22
C GLN A 49 -3.89 -6.74 -17.15
N SER A 50 -4.63 -7.11 -16.11
CA SER A 50 -5.06 -8.46 -15.74
C SER A 50 -6.24 -8.39 -14.77
N ASN A 51 -6.96 -9.50 -14.60
CA ASN A 51 -8.08 -9.60 -13.66
C ASN A 51 -7.59 -10.12 -12.30
N LEU A 52 -7.45 -9.20 -11.33
CA LEU A 52 -6.99 -9.46 -9.97
C LEU A 52 -7.97 -10.24 -9.09
N CYS A 53 -9.18 -10.53 -9.57
CA CYS A 53 -10.23 -11.19 -8.79
C CYS A 53 -10.38 -12.68 -9.11
N GLU A 54 -9.79 -13.17 -10.21
CA GLU A 54 -10.01 -14.53 -10.70
C GLU A 54 -8.84 -15.48 -10.40
N ASP A 55 -7.62 -14.95 -10.27
CA ASP A 55 -6.38 -15.73 -10.10
C ASP A 55 -5.47 -15.18 -9.00
N PHE A 56 -4.50 -15.98 -8.59
CA PHE A 56 -3.39 -15.52 -7.74
C PHE A 56 -2.43 -14.64 -8.54
N HIS A 57 -2.00 -13.55 -7.93
CA HIS A 57 -0.99 -12.64 -8.48
C HIS A 57 0.20 -12.49 -7.53
N LEU A 58 1.37 -12.27 -8.10
CA LEU A 58 2.59 -12.01 -7.33
C LEU A 58 2.77 -10.50 -7.16
N TYR A 59 2.56 -10.01 -5.94
CA TYR A 59 2.83 -8.63 -5.55
C TYR A 59 4.24 -8.56 -4.94
N THR A 60 5.06 -7.63 -5.41
CA THR A 60 6.44 -7.52 -4.93
C THR A 60 6.83 -6.06 -4.67
N PHE A 61 7.46 -5.84 -3.53
CA PHE A 61 8.25 -4.65 -3.28
C PHE A 61 9.74 -4.98 -3.51
N GLU A 62 10.41 -4.23 -4.37
CA GLU A 62 11.86 -4.11 -4.33
C GLU A 62 12.22 -2.78 -3.69
N TRP A 63 12.83 -2.81 -2.52
CA TRP A 63 13.30 -1.61 -1.84
C TRP A 63 14.81 -1.70 -1.64
N THR A 64 15.51 -0.73 -2.20
CA THR A 64 16.97 -0.56 -2.09
C THR A 64 17.28 0.90 -1.78
N PRO A 65 18.51 1.25 -1.38
CA PRO A 65 18.88 2.66 -1.17
C PRO A 65 18.73 3.57 -2.40
N ASN A 66 18.58 3.01 -3.60
CA ASN A 66 18.50 3.79 -4.85
C ASN A 66 17.09 3.89 -5.43
N ARG A 67 16.19 2.98 -5.05
CA ARG A 67 14.83 2.91 -5.60
C ARG A 67 13.88 2.12 -4.73
N ILE A 68 12.59 2.45 -4.84
CA ILE A 68 11.48 1.60 -4.42
C ILE A 68 10.71 1.22 -5.69
N THR A 69 10.42 -0.06 -5.89
CA THR A 69 9.70 -0.56 -7.05
C THR A 69 8.56 -1.48 -6.60
N TRP A 70 7.37 -1.21 -7.14
CA TRP A 70 6.21 -2.09 -7.03
C TRP A 70 6.16 -2.94 -8.30
N LEU A 71 6.02 -4.24 -8.15
CA LEU A 71 5.82 -5.16 -9.27
C LEU A 71 4.53 -5.96 -9.08
N LEU A 72 3.85 -6.20 -10.20
CA LEU A 72 2.76 -7.15 -10.33
C LEU A 72 3.18 -8.21 -11.34
N ASP A 73 3.20 -9.47 -10.93
CA ASP A 73 3.60 -10.63 -11.75
C ASP A 73 4.99 -10.44 -12.40
N GLY A 74 5.92 -9.88 -11.62
CA GLY A 74 7.29 -9.58 -12.06
C GLY A 74 7.42 -8.41 -13.04
N LYS A 75 6.31 -7.74 -13.40
CA LYS A 75 6.31 -6.54 -14.24
C LYS A 75 6.27 -5.30 -13.36
N LYS A 76 7.11 -4.31 -13.70
CA LYS A 76 7.18 -3.03 -13.00
C LYS A 76 5.86 -2.27 -13.14
N ALA A 77 5.18 -2.08 -12.01
CA ALA A 77 3.94 -1.31 -11.88
C ALA A 77 4.23 0.17 -11.57
N ARG A 78 5.18 0.42 -10.66
CA ARG A 78 5.61 1.75 -10.24
C ARG A 78 7.06 1.73 -9.79
N GLU A 79 7.75 2.85 -9.96
CA GLU A 79 9.09 3.06 -9.42
C GLU A 79 9.24 4.48 -8.89
N GLU A 80 9.80 4.57 -7.69
CA GLU A 80 10.18 5.82 -7.05
C GLU A 80 11.71 5.89 -6.94
N THR A 81 12.26 7.03 -7.36
CA THR A 81 13.69 7.36 -7.28
C THR A 81 13.86 8.81 -6.81
N GLY A 82 15.10 9.28 -6.67
CA GLY A 82 15.38 10.67 -6.29
C GLY A 82 14.90 10.99 -4.88
N ASN A 83 14.13 12.08 -4.73
CA ASN A 83 13.76 12.61 -3.42
C ASN A 83 12.93 11.63 -2.59
N THR A 84 11.99 10.90 -3.20
CA THR A 84 11.13 9.95 -2.47
C THR A 84 11.98 8.87 -1.78
N ILE A 85 12.85 8.18 -2.52
CA ILE A 85 13.71 7.15 -1.91
C ILE A 85 14.65 7.75 -0.86
N GLN A 86 15.18 8.95 -1.08
CA GLN A 86 16.07 9.59 -0.11
C GLN A 86 15.37 9.80 1.25
N VAL A 87 14.09 10.18 1.23
CA VAL A 87 13.29 10.29 2.47
C VAL A 87 13.24 8.97 3.23
N PHE A 88 12.96 7.85 2.56
CA PHE A 88 12.90 6.54 3.21
C PHE A 88 14.29 6.08 3.71
N VAL A 89 15.35 6.35 2.94
CA VAL A 89 16.74 6.04 3.36
C VAL A 89 17.10 6.80 4.65
N ASP A 90 16.70 8.06 4.75
CA ASP A 90 17.05 8.91 5.89
C ASP A 90 16.19 8.63 7.12
N ASN A 91 14.94 8.16 6.93
CA ASN A 91 13.94 8.16 8.01
C ASN A 91 13.30 6.82 8.36
N ALA A 92 13.44 5.75 7.57
CA ALA A 92 12.87 4.43 7.90
C ALA A 92 13.70 3.66 8.95
N GLY A 93 14.41 4.39 9.81
CA GLY A 93 15.60 4.00 10.58
C GLY A 93 15.55 2.75 11.48
N GLU A 94 14.40 2.09 11.65
CA GLU A 94 14.27 0.86 12.46
C GLU A 94 13.78 -0.37 11.69
N SER A 95 13.89 -0.35 10.35
CA SER A 95 13.28 -1.33 9.43
C SER A 95 11.75 -1.25 9.40
N MET A 96 11.16 -1.81 8.35
CA MET A 96 9.71 -1.87 8.17
C MET A 96 9.26 -3.33 8.19
N ASP A 97 8.11 -3.60 8.82
CA ASP A 97 7.47 -4.90 8.77
C ASP A 97 6.60 -5.06 7.53
N ILE A 98 6.56 -6.26 6.97
CA ILE A 98 5.54 -6.63 5.98
C ILE A 98 4.23 -6.93 6.73
N ARG A 99 3.15 -6.26 6.33
CA ARG A 99 1.82 -6.42 6.93
C ARG A 99 0.77 -6.71 5.86
N PHE A 100 -0.28 -7.41 6.27
CA PHE A 100 -1.43 -7.71 5.44
C PHE A 100 -2.71 -7.51 6.25
N ASN A 101 -3.63 -6.65 5.81
CA ASN A 101 -4.93 -6.46 6.47
C ASN A 101 -6.12 -6.52 5.49
N VAL A 102 -7.33 -6.76 5.99
CA VAL A 102 -8.58 -6.59 5.25
C VAL A 102 -9.49 -5.78 6.15
N TRP A 103 -10.07 -4.71 5.62
CA TRP A 103 -10.90 -3.77 6.36
C TRP A 103 -11.93 -3.12 5.44
N VAL A 104 -12.93 -2.48 6.03
CA VAL A 104 -13.97 -1.73 5.30
C VAL A 104 -13.56 -0.25 5.28
N GLY A 105 -13.29 0.26 4.08
CA GLY A 105 -12.95 1.67 3.88
C GLY A 105 -14.14 2.63 4.03
N ASN A 106 -13.85 3.93 3.93
CA ASN A 106 -14.90 4.93 3.80
C ASN A 106 -15.52 4.91 2.38
N ALA A 107 -16.58 5.69 2.16
CA ALA A 107 -17.28 5.72 0.88
C ALA A 107 -16.41 6.20 -0.31
N ASP A 108 -15.40 7.04 -0.04
CA ASP A 108 -14.54 7.63 -1.08
C ASP A 108 -13.46 6.65 -1.56
N PHE A 109 -12.97 5.80 -0.67
CA PHE A 109 -11.89 4.84 -0.96
C PHE A 109 -12.40 3.41 -1.07
N GLY A 110 -13.04 2.90 -0.02
CA GLY A 110 -13.54 1.53 0.09
C GLY A 110 -14.90 1.30 -0.55
N LYS A 111 -15.61 2.39 -0.90
CA LYS A 111 -17.00 2.42 -1.36
C LYS A 111 -17.98 1.88 -0.32
N THR A 112 -19.27 2.08 -0.59
CA THR A 112 -20.33 1.55 0.28
C THR A 112 -20.33 0.03 0.20
N ILE A 113 -20.22 -0.64 1.35
CA ILE A 113 -20.35 -2.09 1.42
C ILE A 113 -21.83 -2.48 1.47
N GLU A 114 -22.20 -3.44 0.63
CA GLU A 114 -23.50 -4.11 0.69
C GLU A 114 -23.35 -5.39 1.50
N ASP A 115 -24.12 -5.58 2.56
CA ASP A 115 -24.01 -6.75 3.46
C ASP A 115 -24.13 -8.10 2.72
N SER A 116 -24.79 -8.10 1.54
CA SER A 116 -24.94 -9.28 0.69
C SER A 116 -23.63 -9.80 0.11
N VAL A 117 -22.55 -9.01 0.10
CA VAL A 117 -21.23 -9.43 -0.38
C VAL A 117 -20.39 -10.12 0.69
N LEU A 118 -20.85 -10.14 1.95
CA LEU A 118 -20.14 -10.77 3.06
C LEU A 118 -20.49 -12.27 3.17
N PRO A 119 -19.53 -13.12 3.61
CA PRO A 119 -18.15 -12.79 3.99
C PRO A 119 -17.25 -12.54 2.79
N VAL A 120 -16.27 -11.65 2.95
CA VAL A 120 -15.17 -11.47 2.01
C VAL A 120 -13.90 -12.17 2.52
N HIS A 121 -13.13 -12.74 1.61
CA HIS A 121 -11.90 -13.45 1.93
C HIS A 121 -10.74 -12.88 1.12
N ARG A 122 -9.56 -12.82 1.74
CA ARG A 122 -8.27 -12.66 1.07
C ARG A 122 -7.43 -13.88 1.37
N ILE A 123 -6.86 -14.47 0.34
CA ILE A 123 -6.03 -15.67 0.44
C ILE A 123 -4.58 -15.27 0.11
N ILE A 124 -3.65 -15.64 0.98
CA ILE A 124 -2.21 -15.51 0.77
C ILE A 124 -1.66 -16.93 0.74
N ASP A 125 -1.13 -17.34 -0.40
CA ASP A 125 -0.58 -18.69 -0.59
C ASP A 125 0.80 -18.83 0.07
N TRP A 126 1.69 -17.87 -0.20
CA TRP A 126 3.03 -17.80 0.38
C TRP A 126 3.55 -16.37 0.44
N VAL A 127 4.61 -16.17 1.23
CA VAL A 127 5.43 -14.94 1.32
C VAL A 127 6.90 -15.35 1.27
#